data_AF-A0A535IWE5-F1
#
_entry.id   AF-A0A535IWE5-F1
#
_cell.length_a   1.000
_cell.length_b   1.000
_cell.length_c   1.000
_cell.angle_alpha   90.00
_cell.angle_beta   90.00
_cell.angle_gamma   90.00
#
_symmetry.space_group_name_H-M   'P 1'
#
loop_
_entity.id
_entity.type
_entity.pdbx_description
1 polymer ?
#
loop_
_entity_poly.entity_id
_entity_poly.type
_entity_poly.pdbx_seq_one_letter_code
_entity_poly.pdbx_strand_id
1 'polypeptide(L)'
;MSRLAAAGFKVNWDDVRARARGNVGKPHIVAAIEAAQPGVAREELYAVMGPGGAAHVPRAKEMSLDEGVDVIAAAGGVTVLAHPGVYRYVADLEVLFRTCAVAGVLGLEVTYPQAPDDPYGPKSAALMERFAKVAASYGWVATGGDDFHGPQVTPLIRLAGWTATPATCVDELLSRRS
;
A
#
# COMPACT_ATOMS: atom_id res chain seq x y z
N MET A 1 -11.50 19.26 -1.34
CA MET A 1 -11.04 20.33 -2.27
C MET A 1 -10.66 21.61 -1.54
N SER A 2 -11.48 22.14 -0.62
CA SER A 2 -11.18 23.38 0.11
C SER A 2 -9.79 23.45 0.75
N ARG A 3 -9.33 22.39 1.45
CA ARG A 3 -7.99 22.40 2.08
C ARG A 3 -6.83 22.43 1.06
N LEU A 4 -6.98 21.76 -0.08
CA LEU A 4 -5.99 21.79 -1.16
C LEU A 4 -5.94 23.18 -1.82
N ALA A 5 -7.10 23.79 -2.06
CA ALA A 5 -7.19 25.15 -2.57
C ALA A 5 -6.57 26.17 -1.59
N ALA A 6 -6.82 26.01 -0.28
CA ALA A 6 -6.21 26.83 0.75
C ALA A 6 -4.68 26.63 0.85
N ALA A 7 -4.18 25.45 0.49
CA ALA A 7 -2.76 25.15 0.38
C ALA A 7 -2.15 25.59 -0.97
N GLY A 8 -2.90 26.29 -1.83
CA GLY A 8 -2.40 26.86 -3.08
C GLY A 8 -2.50 25.96 -4.31
N PHE A 9 -3.14 24.80 -4.22
CA PHE A 9 -3.29 23.88 -5.36
C PHE A 9 -4.57 24.12 -6.14
N LYS A 10 -4.44 24.20 -7.48
CA LYS A 10 -5.59 24.26 -8.39
C LYS A 10 -6.23 22.87 -8.52
N VAL A 11 -7.43 22.68 -7.97
CA VAL A 11 -8.18 21.43 -8.07
C VAL A 11 -9.69 21.64 -8.13
N ASN A 12 -10.35 20.91 -9.03
CA ASN A 12 -11.81 20.87 -9.16
C ASN A 12 -12.31 19.44 -8.94
N TRP A 13 -13.46 19.29 -8.27
CA TRP A 13 -14.08 17.98 -8.04
C TRP A 13 -14.48 17.27 -9.33
N ASP A 14 -15.06 17.97 -10.30
CA ASP A 14 -15.54 17.34 -11.53
C ASP A 14 -14.39 16.74 -12.34
N ASP A 15 -13.24 17.45 -12.38
CA ASP A 15 -12.01 16.96 -13.00
C ASP A 15 -11.46 15.72 -12.29
N VAL A 16 -11.46 15.71 -10.95
CA VAL A 16 -11.03 14.55 -10.15
C VAL A 16 -11.95 13.36 -10.41
N ARG A 17 -13.27 13.60 -10.43
CA ARG A 17 -14.27 12.55 -10.64
C ARG A 17 -14.20 11.96 -12.05
N ALA A 18 -13.99 12.78 -13.07
CA ALA A 18 -13.86 12.33 -14.45
C ALA A 18 -12.68 11.37 -14.68
N ARG A 19 -11.67 11.39 -13.79
CA ARG A 19 -10.49 10.51 -13.84
C ARG A 19 -10.71 9.16 -13.14
N ALA A 20 -11.77 9.01 -12.36
CA ALA A 20 -12.04 7.79 -11.61
C ALA A 20 -13.11 6.93 -12.32
N ARG A 21 -12.83 5.64 -12.50
CA ARG A 21 -13.83 4.65 -12.97
C ARG A 21 -14.64 4.01 -11.83
N GLY A 22 -14.34 4.38 -10.59
CA GLY A 22 -14.95 3.84 -9.37
C GLY A 22 -14.64 4.75 -8.18
N ASN A 23 -14.03 4.18 -7.14
CA ASN A 23 -13.66 4.95 -5.95
C ASN A 23 -12.65 6.05 -6.29
N VAL A 24 -12.95 7.26 -5.82
CA VAL A 24 -12.00 8.39 -5.88
C VAL A 24 -10.96 8.21 -4.77
N GLY A 25 -9.72 8.53 -5.10
CA GLY A 25 -8.56 8.36 -4.22
C GLY A 25 -7.50 9.40 -4.54
N LYS A 26 -6.47 9.50 -3.69
CA LYS A 26 -5.38 10.48 -3.85
C LYS A 26 -4.74 10.49 -5.25
N PRO A 27 -4.52 9.35 -5.94
CA PRO A 27 -3.99 9.36 -7.30
C PRO A 27 -4.83 10.18 -8.30
N HIS A 28 -6.15 10.14 -8.18
CA HIS A 28 -7.06 10.92 -9.03
C HIS A 28 -6.96 12.42 -8.75
N ILE A 29 -6.75 12.79 -7.47
CA ILE A 29 -6.52 14.17 -7.05
C ILE A 29 -5.19 14.68 -7.60
N VAL A 30 -4.12 13.89 -7.45
CA VAL A 30 -2.79 14.20 -7.99
C VAL A 30 -2.88 14.42 -9.50
N ALA A 31 -3.48 13.48 -10.25
CA ALA A 31 -3.62 13.59 -11.70
C ALA A 31 -4.47 14.79 -12.15
N ALA A 32 -5.43 15.25 -11.33
CA ALA A 32 -6.19 16.46 -11.62
C ALA A 32 -5.34 17.73 -11.40
N ILE A 33 -4.57 17.78 -10.32
CA ILE A 33 -3.68 18.91 -10.03
C ILE A 33 -2.55 18.99 -11.06
N GLU A 34 -1.91 17.87 -11.41
CA GLU A 34 -0.84 17.83 -12.42
C GLU A 34 -1.30 18.39 -13.77
N ALA A 35 -2.54 18.09 -14.16
CA ALA A 35 -3.11 18.61 -15.40
C ALA A 35 -3.45 20.11 -15.32
N ALA A 36 -3.91 20.59 -14.16
CA ALA A 36 -4.33 21.99 -13.97
C ALA A 36 -3.16 22.93 -13.58
N GLN A 37 -2.08 22.37 -13.05
CA GLN A 37 -0.92 23.07 -12.52
C GLN A 37 0.36 22.25 -12.76
N PRO A 38 0.90 22.26 -14.00
CA PRO A 38 2.13 21.55 -14.32
C PRO A 38 3.31 22.00 -13.47
N GLY A 39 4.21 21.08 -13.14
CA GLY A 39 5.45 21.35 -12.39
C GLY A 39 5.36 21.14 -10.88
N VAL A 40 4.18 20.79 -10.35
CA VAL A 40 4.05 20.37 -8.94
C VAL A 40 4.56 18.95 -8.76
N ALA A 41 5.42 18.72 -7.76
CA ALA A 41 5.96 17.40 -7.46
C ALA A 41 4.89 16.50 -6.80
N ARG A 42 4.85 15.21 -7.17
CA ARG A 42 3.90 14.24 -6.59
C ARG A 42 4.14 14.05 -5.11
N GLU A 43 5.41 14.01 -4.72
CA GLU A 43 5.87 13.84 -3.35
C GLU A 43 5.33 14.95 -2.45
N GLU A 44 5.31 16.19 -2.97
CA GLU A 44 4.73 17.34 -2.29
C GLU A 44 3.22 17.16 -2.09
N LEU A 45 2.49 16.78 -3.14
CA LEU A 45 1.05 16.55 -3.06
C LEU A 45 0.69 15.43 -2.07
N TYR A 46 1.43 14.33 -2.08
CA TYR A 46 1.23 13.24 -1.13
C TYR A 46 1.59 13.64 0.30
N ALA A 47 2.62 14.47 0.51
CA ALA A 47 2.97 15.01 1.82
C ALA A 47 1.88 15.95 2.36
N VAL A 48 1.38 16.89 1.53
CA VAL A 48 0.32 17.83 1.90
C VAL A 48 -0.99 17.11 2.25
N MET A 49 -1.31 15.99 1.59
CA MET A 49 -2.49 15.15 1.89
C MET A 49 -2.22 14.04 2.92
N GLY A 50 -0.97 13.82 3.30
CA GLY A 50 -0.52 12.80 4.25
C GLY A 50 -0.80 13.21 5.71
N PRO A 51 -0.73 12.28 6.68
CA PRO A 51 -0.78 12.60 8.09
C PRO A 51 0.11 13.80 8.45
N GLY A 52 -0.46 14.80 9.14
CA GLY A 52 0.22 16.05 9.50
C GLY A 52 0.28 17.13 8.39
N GLY A 53 -0.12 16.81 7.16
CA GLY A 53 -0.12 17.76 6.04
C GLY A 53 -1.28 18.76 6.08
N ALA A 54 -1.09 19.94 5.47
CA ALA A 54 -2.07 21.04 5.49
C ALA A 54 -3.43 20.68 4.84
N ALA A 55 -3.45 19.72 3.92
CA ALA A 55 -4.68 19.21 3.31
C ALA A 55 -5.01 17.77 3.72
N HIS A 56 -4.41 17.27 4.81
CA HIS A 56 -4.79 15.99 5.37
C HIS A 56 -6.26 16.00 5.74
N VAL A 57 -7.00 14.96 5.37
CA VAL A 57 -8.35 14.71 5.86
C VAL A 57 -8.36 13.28 6.39
N PRO A 58 -8.63 13.06 7.69
CA PRO A 58 -8.69 11.71 8.24
C PRO A 58 -9.81 10.92 7.58
N ARG A 59 -9.68 9.59 7.54
CA ARG A 59 -10.75 8.74 7.02
C ARG A 59 -11.97 8.87 7.93
N ALA A 60 -13.17 8.90 7.33
CA ALA A 60 -14.42 8.99 8.10
C ALA A 60 -14.67 7.74 8.96
N LYS A 61 -14.17 6.59 8.50
CA LYS A 61 -14.14 5.34 9.24
C LYS A 61 -12.75 4.73 9.13
N GLU A 62 -12.19 4.39 10.27
CA GLU A 62 -11.02 3.52 10.37
C GLU A 62 -11.50 2.14 10.80
N MET A 63 -10.79 1.11 10.36
CA MET A 63 -11.04 -0.28 10.70
C MET A 63 -9.81 -0.74 11.47
N SER A 64 -10.00 -1.39 12.62
CA SER A 64 -8.90 -1.98 13.37
C SER A 64 -8.31 -3.16 12.59
N LEU A 65 -7.12 -3.60 13.01
CA LEU A 65 -6.51 -4.79 12.43
C LEU A 65 -7.40 -6.03 12.66
N ASP A 66 -7.92 -6.19 13.88
CA ASP A 66 -8.78 -7.31 14.24
C ASP A 66 -10.08 -7.30 13.43
N GLU A 67 -10.73 -6.14 13.29
CA GLU A 67 -11.92 -6.01 12.44
C GLU A 67 -11.63 -6.37 10.98
N GLY A 68 -10.45 -5.99 10.47
CA GLY A 68 -10.02 -6.33 9.12
C GLY A 68 -9.82 -7.83 8.93
N VAL A 69 -9.16 -8.49 9.89
CA VAL A 69 -8.99 -9.95 9.87
C VAL A 69 -10.34 -10.65 9.97
N ASP A 70 -11.20 -10.25 10.90
CA ASP A 70 -12.52 -10.84 11.13
C ASP A 70 -13.40 -10.75 9.89
N VAL A 71 -13.43 -9.60 9.21
CA VAL A 71 -14.21 -9.41 7.98
C VAL A 71 -13.70 -10.31 6.85
N ILE A 72 -12.38 -10.43 6.70
CA ILE A 72 -11.77 -11.31 5.68
C ILE A 72 -12.07 -12.78 5.99
N ALA A 73 -11.90 -13.19 7.25
CA ALA A 73 -12.15 -14.55 7.71
C ALA A 73 -13.63 -14.94 7.57
N ALA A 74 -14.55 -14.06 7.97
CA ALA A 74 -16.00 -14.27 7.82
C ALA A 74 -16.44 -14.41 6.36
N ALA A 75 -15.66 -13.86 5.42
CA ALA A 75 -15.86 -14.04 3.98
C ALA A 75 -15.20 -15.32 3.40
N GLY A 76 -14.59 -16.16 4.25
CA GLY A 76 -13.84 -17.36 3.83
C GLY A 76 -12.47 -17.03 3.20
N GLY A 77 -11.97 -15.82 3.44
CA GLY A 77 -10.69 -15.32 2.93
C GLY A 77 -9.52 -15.67 3.85
N VAL A 78 -8.33 -15.24 3.45
CA VAL A 78 -7.09 -15.36 4.22
C VAL A 78 -6.38 -14.02 4.23
N THR A 79 -5.91 -13.60 5.41
CA THR A 79 -5.31 -12.29 5.59
C THR A 79 -3.81 -12.31 5.34
N VAL A 80 -3.33 -11.33 4.57
CA VAL A 80 -1.92 -11.10 4.23
C VAL A 80 -1.57 -9.65 4.55
N LEU A 81 -0.46 -9.41 5.26
CA LEU A 81 0.05 -8.05 5.46
C LEU A 81 0.78 -7.57 4.18
N ALA A 82 0.23 -6.56 3.51
CA ALA A 82 0.74 -6.05 2.24
C ALA A 82 1.94 -5.09 2.41
N HIS A 83 2.98 -5.30 1.60
CA HIS A 83 4.18 -4.47 1.38
C HIS A 83 4.57 -3.54 2.54
N PRO A 84 4.97 -4.08 3.72
CA PRO A 84 5.20 -3.27 4.92
C PRO A 84 6.39 -2.30 4.80
N GLY A 85 7.28 -2.49 3.82
CA GLY A 85 8.41 -1.59 3.59
C GLY A 85 8.01 -0.15 3.25
N VAL A 86 6.78 0.08 2.78
CA VAL A 86 6.29 1.41 2.40
C VAL A 86 5.66 2.20 3.57
N TYR A 87 5.54 1.59 4.75
CA TYR A 87 4.81 2.16 5.88
C TYR A 87 5.63 3.24 6.62
N ARG A 88 5.53 4.49 6.16
CA ARG A 88 6.28 5.63 6.72
C ARG A 88 5.88 6.05 8.14
N TYR A 89 4.69 5.65 8.60
CA TYR A 89 4.12 6.07 9.87
C TYR A 89 4.05 4.94 10.91
N VAL A 90 4.62 3.78 10.59
CA VAL A 90 4.77 2.67 11.55
C VAL A 90 6.16 2.77 12.16
N ALA A 91 6.22 3.12 13.45
CA ALA A 91 7.49 3.35 14.14
C ALA A 91 8.30 2.05 14.32
N ASP A 92 7.61 0.93 14.56
CA ASP A 92 8.23 -0.37 14.76
C ASP A 92 7.46 -1.47 14.03
N LEU A 93 8.06 -2.00 12.97
CA LEU A 93 7.51 -3.11 12.21
C LEU A 93 7.46 -4.42 13.01
N GLU A 94 8.34 -4.62 13.99
CA GLU A 94 8.31 -5.83 14.83
C GLU A 94 7.08 -5.86 15.74
N VAL A 95 6.68 -4.70 16.27
CA VAL A 95 5.41 -4.57 17.00
C VAL A 95 4.24 -4.87 16.08
N LEU A 96 4.26 -4.33 14.86
CA LEU A 96 3.21 -4.61 13.86
C LEU A 96 3.14 -6.11 13.55
N PHE A 97 4.26 -6.77 13.30
CA PHE A 97 4.28 -8.20 12.99
C PHE A 97 3.74 -9.06 14.13
N ARG A 98 4.13 -8.76 15.38
CA ARG A 98 3.55 -9.42 16.55
C ARG A 98 2.05 -9.21 16.65
N THR A 99 1.58 -7.99 16.40
CA THR A 99 0.15 -7.64 16.45
C THR A 99 -0.62 -8.39 15.35
N CYS A 100 -0.09 -8.46 14.14
CA CYS A 100 -0.64 -9.26 13.04
C CYS A 100 -0.72 -10.74 13.38
N ALA A 101 0.31 -11.29 14.04
CA ALA A 101 0.31 -12.70 14.43
C ALA A 101 -0.79 -13.00 15.46
N VAL A 102 -0.97 -12.13 16.45
CA VAL A 102 -2.04 -12.24 17.46
C VAL A 102 -3.42 -12.10 16.80
N ALA A 103 -3.56 -11.20 15.84
CA ALA A 103 -4.82 -10.96 15.13
C ALA A 103 -5.21 -12.07 14.15
N GLY A 104 -4.31 -13.03 13.85
CA GLY A 104 -4.60 -14.14 12.93
C GLY A 104 -4.24 -13.89 11.46
N VAL A 105 -3.30 -12.97 11.18
CA VAL A 105 -2.70 -12.85 9.85
C VAL A 105 -1.91 -14.12 9.50
N LEU A 106 -2.03 -14.59 8.26
CA LEU A 106 -1.45 -15.87 7.81
C LEU A 106 -0.42 -15.71 6.68
N GLY A 107 -0.24 -14.50 6.15
CA GLY A 107 0.74 -14.21 5.11
C GLY A 107 1.41 -12.85 5.26
N LEU A 108 2.55 -12.72 4.60
CA LEU A 108 3.31 -11.48 4.50
C LEU A 108 3.73 -11.28 3.05
N GLU A 109 3.48 -10.10 2.50
CA GLU A 109 3.96 -9.75 1.17
C GLU A 109 5.44 -9.43 1.22
N VAL A 110 6.22 -10.39 0.72
CA VAL A 110 7.68 -10.35 0.71
C VAL A 110 8.17 -9.82 -0.62
N THR A 111 7.76 -10.42 -1.73
CA THR A 111 8.22 -10.04 -3.07
C THR A 111 7.47 -8.80 -3.55
N TYR A 112 8.06 -7.64 -3.27
CA TYR A 112 7.54 -6.32 -3.62
C TYR A 112 8.70 -5.30 -3.62
N PRO A 113 8.62 -4.18 -4.36
CA PRO A 113 9.51 -3.02 -4.22
C PRO A 113 9.47 -2.33 -2.84
N GLN A 114 10.00 -3.00 -1.80
CA GLN A 114 9.84 -2.61 -0.39
C GLN A 114 10.43 -1.23 -0.04
N ALA A 115 11.41 -0.73 -0.81
CA ALA A 115 11.97 0.61 -0.66
C ALA A 115 11.53 1.48 -1.85
N PRO A 116 10.55 2.39 -1.69
CA PRO A 116 10.04 3.22 -2.80
C PRO A 116 11.10 4.09 -3.48
N ASP A 117 12.17 4.47 -2.78
CA ASP A 117 13.31 5.21 -3.30
C ASP A 117 14.35 4.34 -4.02
N ASP A 118 14.23 3.01 -3.91
CA ASP A 118 15.11 2.02 -4.53
C ASP A 118 14.32 0.73 -4.86
N PRO A 119 13.31 0.80 -5.75
CA PRO A 119 12.29 -0.23 -5.92
C PRO A 119 12.81 -1.57 -6.45
N TYR A 120 13.92 -1.53 -7.21
CA TYR A 120 14.55 -2.71 -7.83
C TYR A 120 16.03 -2.86 -7.45
N GLY A 121 16.49 -2.13 -6.45
CA GLY A 121 17.88 -2.16 -6.02
C GLY A 121 18.10 -2.82 -4.66
N PRO A 122 19.32 -2.67 -4.13
CA PRO A 122 19.77 -3.39 -2.93
C PRO A 122 18.92 -3.12 -1.69
N LYS A 123 18.35 -1.93 -1.51
CA LYS A 123 17.53 -1.63 -0.32
C LYS A 123 16.24 -2.44 -0.31
N SER A 124 15.54 -2.49 -1.45
CA SER A 124 14.35 -3.35 -1.59
C SER A 124 14.74 -4.82 -1.42
N ALA A 125 15.82 -5.28 -2.04
CA ALA A 125 16.29 -6.66 -1.89
C ALA A 125 16.58 -7.05 -0.43
N ALA A 126 17.26 -6.18 0.33
CA ALA A 126 17.55 -6.42 1.75
C ALA A 126 16.28 -6.48 2.60
N LEU A 127 15.29 -5.63 2.33
CA LEU A 127 14.00 -5.68 3.01
C LEU A 127 13.22 -6.96 2.66
N MET A 128 13.22 -7.39 1.40
CA MET A 128 12.61 -8.67 1.01
C MET A 128 13.28 -9.86 1.72
N GLU A 129 14.61 -9.89 1.82
CA GLU A 129 15.31 -10.95 2.55
C GLU A 129 14.93 -10.94 4.04
N ARG A 130 14.85 -9.76 4.65
CA ARG A 130 14.38 -9.61 6.04
C ARG A 130 12.95 -10.11 6.19
N PHE A 131 12.03 -9.71 5.31
CA PHE A 131 10.63 -10.10 5.40
C PHE A 131 10.41 -11.59 5.12
N ALA A 132 11.23 -12.22 4.27
CA ALA A 132 11.24 -13.67 4.12
C ALA A 132 11.56 -14.39 5.44
N LYS A 133 12.55 -13.89 6.19
CA LYS A 133 12.92 -14.43 7.51
C LYS A 133 11.79 -14.23 8.54
N VAL A 134 11.15 -13.07 8.53
CA VAL A 134 9.99 -12.76 9.38
C VAL A 134 8.82 -13.70 9.05
N ALA A 135 8.48 -13.86 7.78
CA ALA A 135 7.42 -14.77 7.36
C ALA A 135 7.70 -16.20 7.88
N ALA A 136 8.93 -16.68 7.70
CA ALA A 136 9.34 -17.99 8.21
C ALA A 136 9.22 -18.09 9.74
N SER A 137 9.60 -17.06 10.51
CA SER A 137 9.55 -17.11 11.98
C SER A 137 8.13 -17.18 12.55
N TYR A 138 7.15 -16.56 11.88
CA TYR A 138 5.74 -16.63 12.27
C TYR A 138 5.00 -17.79 11.58
N GLY A 139 5.70 -18.56 10.74
CA GLY A 139 5.10 -19.60 9.91
C GLY A 139 4.14 -19.06 8.84
N TRP A 140 4.21 -17.77 8.49
CA TRP A 140 3.38 -17.13 7.48
C TRP A 140 3.77 -17.54 6.06
N VAL A 141 2.79 -17.51 5.15
CA VAL A 141 3.05 -17.66 3.72
C VAL A 141 3.71 -16.38 3.19
N ALA A 142 4.87 -16.52 2.55
CA ALA A 142 5.51 -15.42 1.84
C ALA A 142 4.82 -15.22 0.48
N THR A 143 4.18 -14.07 0.30
CA THR A 143 3.48 -13.70 -0.95
C THR A 143 4.23 -12.63 -1.73
N GLY A 144 3.68 -12.25 -2.86
CA GLY A 144 4.18 -11.13 -3.66
C GLY A 144 3.13 -10.57 -4.60
N GLY A 145 3.39 -9.35 -5.01
CA GLY A 145 2.53 -8.54 -5.88
C GLY A 145 3.33 -7.35 -6.38
N ASP A 146 2.95 -6.82 -7.54
CA ASP A 146 3.57 -5.60 -8.05
C ASP A 146 2.90 -4.34 -7.53
N ASP A 147 1.61 -4.39 -7.17
CA ASP A 147 0.77 -3.21 -6.92
C ASP A 147 0.78 -2.24 -8.12
N PHE A 148 0.72 -2.81 -9.33
CA PHE A 148 0.82 -2.03 -10.56
C PHE A 148 -0.48 -1.25 -10.84
N HIS A 149 -0.37 0.08 -10.83
CA HIS A 149 -1.48 1.00 -11.15
C HIS A 149 -1.28 1.76 -12.48
N GLY A 150 -0.38 1.27 -13.33
CA GLY A 150 -0.03 1.94 -14.58
C GLY A 150 1.10 2.96 -14.42
N PRO A 151 1.81 3.29 -15.52
CA PRO A 151 2.98 4.16 -15.48
C PRO A 151 2.63 5.60 -15.05
N GLN A 152 1.38 6.02 -15.19
CA GLN A 152 0.95 7.34 -14.72
C GLN A 152 0.76 7.41 -13.22
N VAL A 153 0.44 6.31 -12.53
CA VAL A 153 0.17 6.33 -11.08
C VAL A 153 1.38 5.85 -10.30
N THR A 154 1.96 4.73 -10.71
CA THR A 154 3.13 4.09 -10.11
C THR A 154 4.25 3.99 -11.16
N PRO A 155 4.88 5.11 -11.56
CA PRO A 155 5.84 5.14 -12.68
C PRO A 155 7.07 4.25 -12.46
N LEU A 156 7.42 4.01 -11.19
CA LEU A 156 8.55 3.19 -10.81
C LEU A 156 8.18 1.72 -10.62
N ILE A 157 6.90 1.36 -10.64
CA ILE A 157 6.43 -0.02 -10.52
C ILE A 157 6.19 -0.59 -11.91
N ARG A 158 6.81 -1.74 -12.18
CA ARG A 158 6.73 -2.48 -13.43
C ARG A 158 5.84 -3.69 -13.20
N LEU A 159 4.86 -3.86 -14.08
CA LEU A 159 4.04 -5.08 -14.15
C LEU A 159 4.96 -6.30 -14.32
N ALA A 160 4.80 -7.30 -13.46
CA ALA A 160 5.68 -8.47 -13.41
C ALA A 160 7.18 -8.14 -13.26
N GLY A 161 7.51 -7.01 -12.61
CA GLY A 161 8.89 -6.56 -12.40
C GLY A 161 9.70 -7.45 -11.45
N TRP A 162 9.02 -8.16 -10.55
CA TRP A 162 9.59 -9.21 -9.71
C TRP A 162 8.88 -10.53 -10.01
N THR A 163 9.62 -11.54 -10.48
CA THR A 163 9.09 -12.87 -10.85
C THR A 163 9.33 -13.94 -9.78
N ALA A 164 9.69 -13.53 -8.56
CA ALA A 164 10.20 -14.45 -7.54
C ALA A 164 9.14 -15.15 -6.69
N THR A 165 7.85 -14.80 -6.81
CA THR A 165 6.79 -15.42 -6.01
C THR A 165 6.27 -16.70 -6.66
N PRO A 166 6.43 -17.87 -6.01
CA PRO A 166 5.91 -19.12 -6.54
C PRO A 166 4.38 -19.11 -6.55
N ALA A 167 3.75 -19.58 -7.63
CA ALA A 167 2.29 -19.70 -7.71
C ALA A 167 1.71 -20.59 -6.59
N THR A 168 2.50 -21.52 -6.05
CA THR A 168 2.13 -22.40 -4.95
C THR A 168 1.80 -21.66 -3.65
N CYS A 169 2.20 -20.39 -3.49
CA CYS A 169 1.82 -19.60 -2.32
C CYS A 169 0.29 -19.41 -2.23
N VAL A 170 -0.40 -19.42 -3.38
CA VAL A 170 -1.87 -19.34 -3.42
C VAL A 170 -2.46 -20.61 -2.80
N ASP A 171 -2.07 -21.80 -3.26
CA ASP A 171 -2.57 -23.07 -2.73
C ASP A 171 -2.25 -23.21 -1.23
N GLU A 172 -1.06 -22.76 -0.81
CA GLU A 172 -0.67 -22.74 0.59
C GLU A 172 -1.58 -21.84 1.44
N LEU A 173 -1.87 -20.60 1.00
CA LEU A 173 -2.84 -19.73 1.68
C LEU A 173 -4.21 -20.39 1.74
N LEU A 174 -4.71 -20.94 0.64
CA LEU A 174 -6.02 -21.58 0.57
C LEU A 174 -6.16 -22.75 1.55
N SER A 175 -5.10 -23.53 1.74
CA SER A 175 -5.06 -24.65 2.69
C SER A 175 -5.14 -24.22 4.17
N ARG A 176 -4.90 -22.93 4.46
CA ARG A 176 -4.88 -22.37 5.82
C ARG A 176 -6.17 -21.63 6.20
N ARG A 177 -7.19 -21.67 5.33
CA ARG A 177 -8.53 -21.14 5.62
C ARG A 177 -9.13 -21.88 6.82
N SER A 178 -9.60 -21.12 7.80
CA SER A 178 -10.38 -21.60 8.94
C SER A 178 -11.83 -21.84 8.58
#